data_AF-A0A358PAX2-F1
#
_entry.id   AF-A0A358PAX2-F1
#
_cell.length_a   1.000
_cell.length_b   1.000
_cell.length_c   1.000
_cell.angle_alpha   90.00
_cell.angle_beta   90.00
_cell.angle_gamma   90.00
#
_symmetry.space_group_name_H-M   'P 1'
#
loop_
_entity.id
_entity.type
_entity.pdbx_description
1 polymer ?
#
loop_
_entity_poly.entity_id
_entity_poly.type
_entity_poly.pdbx_seq_one_letter_code
_entity_poly.pdbx_strand_id
1 'polypeptide(L)' 'ELAKIVRVIRKLDDSAPHDSVIVLDGTVGQNAMSQVKAFSAVADVSGLIVTKLDGSAKGG' A
#
# COMPACT_ATOMS: atom_id res chain seq x y z
N GLU A 1 -10.96 -8.18 -3.42
CA GLU A 1 -9.76 -8.93 -3.86
C GLU A 1 -8.60 -8.99 -2.85
N LEU A 2 -7.97 -7.89 -2.40
CA LEU A 2 -6.82 -7.97 -1.46
C LEU A 2 -7.09 -8.76 -0.16
N ALA A 3 -8.24 -8.55 0.48
CA ALA A 3 -8.64 -9.32 1.66
C ALA A 3 -8.65 -10.83 1.42
N LYS A 4 -9.02 -11.26 0.21
CA LYS A 4 -9.02 -12.67 -0.19
C LYS A 4 -7.59 -13.19 -0.31
N ILE A 5 -6.67 -12.40 -0.87
CA ILE A 5 -5.25 -12.75 -0.99
C ILE A 5 -4.64 -12.95 0.41
N VAL A 6 -4.80 -11.97 1.31
CA VAL A 6 -4.34 -12.05 2.71
C VAL A 6 -4.90 -13.29 3.40
N ARG A 7 -6.22 -13.55 3.24
CA ARG A 7 -6.85 -14.74 3.80
C ARG A 7 -6.29 -16.04 3.24
N VAL A 8 -5.96 -16.09 1.95
CA VAL A 8 -5.46 -17.32 1.31
C VAL A 8 -4.03 -17.60 1.73
N ILE A 9 -3.14 -16.59 1.75
CA ILE A 9 -1.75 -16.79 2.16
C ILE A 9 -1.65 -17.17 3.65
N ARG A 10 -2.55 -16.63 4.49
CA ARG A 10 -2.63 -17.00 5.92
C ARG A 10 -3.02 -18.45 6.18
N LYS A 11 -3.63 -19.14 5.21
CA LYS A 11 -3.89 -20.58 5.35
C LYS A 11 -2.61 -21.43 5.26
N LEU A 12 -1.56 -20.88 4.68
CA LEU A 12 -0.27 -21.55 4.51
C LEU A 12 0.71 -21.12 5.62
N ASP A 13 0.63 -19.87 6.06
CA ASP A 13 1.47 -19.28 7.09
C ASP A 13 0.69 -18.19 7.84
N ASP A 14 0.39 -18.43 9.12
CA ASP A 14 -0.37 -17.50 9.96
C ASP A 14 0.33 -16.14 10.15
N SER A 15 1.66 -16.09 9.98
CA SER A 15 2.45 -14.85 10.09
C SER A 15 2.47 -14.03 8.80
N ALA A 16 1.95 -14.56 7.68
CA ALA A 16 1.91 -13.87 6.41
C ALA A 16 0.78 -12.81 6.33
N PRO A 17 0.94 -11.74 5.52
CA PRO A 17 2.19 -11.34 4.87
C PRO A 17 3.17 -10.73 5.90
N HIS A 18 4.47 -11.05 5.77
CA HIS A 18 5.53 -10.49 6.63
C HIS A 18 5.69 -8.98 6.45
N ASP A 19 5.49 -8.52 5.21
CA ASP A 19 5.51 -7.12 4.82
C ASP A 19 4.45 -6.85 3.77
N SER A 20 3.85 -5.67 3.83
CA SER A 20 2.98 -5.19 2.77
C SER A 20 3.27 -3.72 2.49
N VAL A 21 3.63 -3.44 1.23
CA VAL A 21 4.11 -2.13 0.82
C VAL A 21 3.16 -1.55 -0.20
N ILE A 22 2.77 -0.29 0.01
CA ILE A 22 1.99 0.47 -0.97
C ILE A 22 2.93 1.34 -1.81
N VAL A 23 2.78 1.27 -3.14
CA VAL A 23 3.53 2.10 -4.07
C VAL A 23 2.61 3.22 -4.57
N LEU A 24 2.99 4.46 -4.31
CA LEU A 24 2.28 5.66 -4.73
C LEU A 24 3.08 6.44 -5.76
N ASP A 25 2.38 7.09 -6.66
CA ASP A 25 2.97 8.04 -7.61
C ASP A 25 2.96 9.44 -6.99
N GLY A 26 4.13 10.10 -6.93
CA GLY A 26 4.32 11.42 -6.34
C GLY A 26 3.53 12.55 -7.01
N THR A 27 2.92 12.28 -8.17
CA THR A 27 2.04 13.23 -8.86
C THR A 27 0.58 13.19 -8.36
N VAL A 28 0.20 12.18 -7.56
CA VAL A 28 -1.20 11.91 -7.14
C VAL A 28 -1.68 12.85 -6.02
N GLY A 29 -0.76 13.57 -5.35
CA GLY A 29 -1.07 14.58 -4.33
C GLY A 29 -1.94 14.03 -3.20
N GLN A 30 -2.89 14.83 -2.70
CA GLN A 30 -3.77 14.48 -1.56
C GLN A 30 -4.63 13.21 -1.78
N ASN A 31 -4.83 12.76 -3.01
CA ASN A 31 -5.53 11.50 -3.31
C ASN A 31 -4.74 10.25 -2.88
N ALA A 32 -3.43 10.40 -2.64
CA ALA A 32 -2.58 9.34 -2.10
C ALA A 32 -3.05 8.90 -0.70
N MET A 33 -3.49 9.85 0.13
CA MET A 33 -3.87 9.58 1.53
C MET A 33 -5.13 8.72 1.65
N SER A 34 -6.11 8.89 0.77
CA SER A 34 -7.31 8.06 0.77
C SER A 34 -7.01 6.64 0.32
N GLN A 35 -6.10 6.45 -0.65
CA GLN A 35 -5.64 5.13 -1.08
C GLN A 35 -4.89 4.41 0.04
N VAL A 36 -3.95 5.07 0.72
CA VAL A 36 -3.21 4.46 1.85
C VAL A 36 -4.17 3.99 2.93
N LYS A 37 -5.16 4.81 3.32
CA LYS A 37 -6.16 4.44 4.33
C LYS A 37 -6.98 3.22 3.91
N ALA A 38 -7.42 3.17 2.65
CA ALA A 38 -8.20 2.03 2.14
C ALA A 38 -7.40 0.72 2.13
N PHE A 39 -6.11 0.78 1.77
CA PHE A 39 -5.24 -0.40 1.73
C PHE A 39 -4.81 -0.87 3.13
N SER A 40 -4.48 0.07 4.02
CA SER A 40 -4.10 -0.22 5.41
C SER A 40 -5.21 -0.96 6.16
N ALA A 41 -6.49 -0.61 5.91
CA ALA A 41 -7.63 -1.29 6.50
C ALA A 41 -7.80 -2.77 6.07
N VAL A 42 -7.14 -3.20 4.99
CA VAL A 42 -7.34 -4.54 4.39
C VAL A 42 -6.11 -5.44 4.52
N ALA A 43 -4.90 -4.89 4.39
CA ALA A 43 -3.68 -5.66 4.22
C ALA A 43 -2.57 -5.36 5.23
N ASP A 44 -2.85 -4.49 6.23
CA ASP A 44 -1.88 -4.06 7.25
C ASP A 44 -0.55 -3.58 6.62
N VAL A 45 -0.60 -2.36 6.08
CA VAL A 45 0.52 -1.75 5.32
C VAL A 45 1.69 -1.45 6.25
N SER A 46 2.82 -2.13 6.04
CA SER A 46 4.08 -1.95 6.77
C SER A 46 5.00 -0.88 6.15
N GLY A 47 4.81 -0.54 4.87
CA GLY A 47 5.69 0.40 4.17
C GLY A 47 5.03 1.20 3.06
N LEU A 48 5.64 2.35 2.73
CA LEU A 48 5.24 3.24 1.66
C LEU A 48 6.44 3.50 0.73
N ILE A 49 6.25 3.30 -0.56
CA ILE A 49 7.20 3.72 -1.60
C ILE A 49 6.53 4.82 -2.42
N VAL A 50 7.18 5.98 -2.51
CA VAL A 50 6.76 7.06 -3.41
C VAL A 50 7.66 7.06 -4.64
N THR A 51 7.05 6.96 -5.81
CA THR A 51 7.73 6.90 -7.12
C THR A 51 7.53 8.20 -7.89
N LYS A 52 8.27 8.37 -8.99
CA LYS A 52 8.21 9.55 -9.88
C LYS A 52 8.50 10.89 -9.17
N LEU A 53 9.44 10.86 -8.23
CA LEU A 53 9.91 12.06 -7.54
C LEU A 53 10.82 12.95 -8.42
N ASP A 54 11.28 12.40 -9.54
CA ASP A 54 12.09 13.08 -10.56
C ASP A 54 11.24 13.96 -11.51
N GLY A 55 9.95 13.65 -11.67
CA GLY A 55 8.98 14.57 -12.28
C GLY A 55 8.47 15.59 -11.26
N SER A 56 7.88 16.71 -11.73
CA SER A 56 7.26 17.75 -10.89
C SER A 56 6.26 17.16 -9.89
N ALA A 57 6.77 16.72 -8.74
CA ALA A 57 6.02 16.05 -7.71
C ALA A 57 5.34 17.14 -6.88
N LYS A 58 4.02 17.16 -6.92
CA LYS A 58 3.21 17.91 -5.96
C LYS A 58 3.15 17.11 -4.66
N GLY A 59 4.32 16.87 -4.06
CA GLY A 59 4.51 16.03 -2.86
C GLY A 59 4.10 16.71 -1.55
N GLY A 60 3.34 17.81 -1.62
CA GLY A 60 2.78 18.53 -0.49
C GLY A 60 1.36 18.12 -0.16
#